data_AF-A0A1I3TL22-F1
#
_entry.id   AF-A0A1I3TL22-F1
#
_cell.length_a   1.000
_cell.length_b   1.000
_cell.length_c   1.000
_cell.angle_alpha   90.00
_cell.angle_beta   90.00
_cell.angle_gamma   90.00
#
_symmetry.space_group_name_H-M   'P 1'
#
loop_
_entity.id
_entity.type
_entity.pdbx_description
1 polymer ?
#
loop_
_entity_poly.entity_id
_entity_poly.type
_entity_poly.pdbx_seq_one_letter_code
_entity_poly.pdbx_strand_id
1 'polypeptide(L)'
;MSIVALQDTFLDSFAKLPKSEQKRMRKMIDQLRYDQWINGLNLERLRKTIDPHVYSARLSQGYRVILVRPDNEDVFLLVWVDHHDEAYRWAERKRFIVNQTTGTLQMWTSTIVEVEDPTPVQTAVEQQPPLFAAFTDEQLEQLGVPSEFLPLVRRIRTLDDFKLHKPIFPNETYEYLDLLVSGESFEEVLAFAQEIAVDTKPKGKTITFAEAVTSLNSSRTITVVTSDKVLDEILKEPLDRWRVFLHPRQRETVERSYRGPVRVLGGAGTGKTVVASGTLPGSGSVPGFERKGPVYHLYGHSGK
;
A
#
# COMPACT_ATOMS: atom_id res chain seq x y z
N MET A 1 -3.64 -23.75 -1.77
CA MET A 1 -4.40 -22.53 -2.09
C MET A 1 -3.39 -21.44 -2.18
N SER A 2 -3.31 -20.80 -3.32
CA SER A 2 -2.38 -19.72 -3.57
C SER A 2 -2.78 -18.48 -2.76
N ILE A 3 -1.79 -17.72 -2.28
CA ILE A 3 -2.06 -16.41 -1.69
C ILE A 3 -2.41 -15.47 -2.84
N VAL A 4 -3.63 -14.93 -2.82
CA VAL A 4 -4.05 -13.90 -3.77
C VAL A 4 -4.25 -12.61 -2.99
N ALA A 5 -3.53 -11.58 -3.41
CA ALA A 5 -3.58 -10.27 -2.79
C ALA A 5 -3.87 -9.19 -3.84
N LEU A 6 -4.51 -8.12 -3.41
CA LEU A 6 -4.97 -7.02 -4.25
C LEU A 6 -4.29 -5.73 -3.77
N GLN A 7 -3.55 -5.09 -4.66
CA GLN A 7 -2.93 -3.80 -4.37
C GLN A 7 -3.96 -2.67 -4.57
N ASP A 8 -3.83 -1.53 -3.88
CA ASP A 8 -4.78 -0.41 -3.95
C ASP A 8 -4.97 0.14 -5.38
N THR A 9 -3.91 0.29 -6.17
CA THR A 9 -3.96 0.68 -7.59
C THR A 9 -4.72 -0.34 -8.46
N PHE A 10 -4.73 -1.62 -8.09
CA PHE A 10 -5.62 -2.60 -8.71
C PHE A 10 -7.08 -2.32 -8.36
N LEU A 11 -7.40 -2.04 -7.10
CA LEU A 11 -8.77 -1.71 -6.69
C LEU A 11 -9.28 -0.42 -7.36
N ASP A 12 -8.41 0.59 -7.48
CA ASP A 12 -8.68 1.85 -8.18
C ASP A 12 -8.98 1.64 -9.66
N SER A 13 -8.18 0.83 -10.34
CA SER A 13 -8.37 0.52 -11.76
C SER A 13 -9.56 -0.41 -11.99
N PHE A 14 -9.77 -1.38 -11.11
CA PHE A 14 -10.94 -2.27 -11.11
C PHE A 14 -12.26 -1.50 -11.00
N ALA A 15 -12.33 -0.50 -10.12
CA ALA A 15 -13.53 0.30 -9.92
C ALA A 15 -13.98 1.04 -11.19
N LYS A 16 -13.04 1.35 -12.10
CA LYS A 16 -13.29 2.02 -13.39
C LYS A 16 -13.76 1.07 -14.49
N LEU A 17 -13.64 -0.24 -14.30
CA LEU A 17 -14.02 -1.22 -15.31
C LEU A 17 -15.54 -1.27 -15.55
N PRO A 18 -15.98 -1.63 -16.77
CA PRO A 18 -17.37 -2.00 -17.03
C PRO A 18 -17.82 -3.15 -16.13
N LYS A 19 -19.11 -3.17 -15.75
CA LYS A 19 -19.67 -4.21 -14.86
C LYS A 19 -19.47 -5.64 -15.35
N SER A 20 -19.47 -5.85 -16.67
CA SER A 20 -19.16 -7.15 -17.27
C SER A 20 -17.73 -7.61 -16.99
N GLU A 21 -16.76 -6.69 -17.11
CA GLU A 21 -15.35 -6.96 -16.85
C GLU A 21 -15.08 -7.12 -15.35
N GLN A 22 -15.75 -6.34 -14.48
CA GLN A 22 -15.71 -6.56 -13.02
C GLN A 22 -16.16 -7.98 -12.64
N LYS A 23 -17.25 -8.48 -13.26
CA LYS A 23 -17.75 -9.84 -13.04
C LYS A 23 -16.78 -10.91 -13.55
N ARG A 24 -16.13 -10.68 -14.69
CA ARG A 24 -15.08 -11.59 -15.20
C ARG A 24 -13.88 -11.62 -14.26
N MET A 25 -13.46 -10.46 -13.78
CA MET A 25 -12.29 -10.32 -12.90
C MET A 25 -12.52 -11.03 -11.57
N ARG A 26 -13.71 -10.89 -10.98
CA ARG A 26 -14.08 -11.68 -9.81
C ARG A 26 -13.90 -13.18 -10.04
N LYS A 27 -14.48 -13.72 -11.10
CA LYS A 27 -14.34 -15.15 -11.43
C LYS A 27 -12.88 -15.56 -11.61
N MET A 28 -12.09 -14.70 -12.24
CA MET A 28 -10.67 -14.93 -12.44
C MET A 28 -9.93 -14.96 -11.09
N ILE A 29 -10.16 -14.02 -10.17
CA ILE A 29 -9.59 -14.03 -8.81
C ILE A 29 -9.95 -15.33 -8.08
N ASP A 30 -11.19 -15.79 -8.19
CA ASP A 30 -11.60 -17.08 -7.60
C ASP A 30 -10.80 -18.24 -8.22
N GLN A 31 -10.59 -18.26 -9.53
CA GLN A 31 -9.75 -19.28 -10.20
C GLN A 31 -8.30 -19.26 -9.70
N LEU A 32 -7.74 -18.06 -9.45
CA LEU A 32 -6.37 -17.91 -8.94
C LEU A 32 -6.21 -18.54 -7.55
N ARG A 33 -7.22 -18.43 -6.68
CA ARG A 33 -7.17 -18.93 -5.29
C ARG A 33 -7.16 -20.46 -5.19
N TYR A 34 -7.85 -21.13 -6.10
CA TYR A 34 -8.04 -22.58 -6.08
C TYR A 34 -7.07 -23.34 -6.99
N ASP A 35 -6.02 -22.68 -7.48
CA ASP A 35 -4.96 -23.27 -8.31
C ASP A 35 -5.50 -24.10 -9.51
N GLN A 36 -6.69 -23.72 -10.02
CA GLN A 36 -7.24 -24.26 -11.26
C GLN A 36 -6.54 -23.67 -12.51
N TRP A 37 -5.29 -23.23 -12.32
CA TRP A 37 -4.64 -22.16 -13.07
C TRP A 37 -3.82 -22.65 -14.26
N ILE A 38 -3.42 -23.92 -14.24
CA ILE A 38 -2.30 -24.41 -15.07
C ILE A 38 -2.56 -24.30 -16.58
N ASN A 39 -3.82 -24.24 -17.06
CA ASN A 39 -4.11 -24.29 -18.50
C ASN A 39 -5.04 -23.20 -19.06
N GLY A 40 -5.68 -22.35 -18.23
CA GLY A 40 -6.84 -21.57 -18.67
C GLY A 40 -6.64 -20.08 -19.00
N LEU A 41 -5.66 -19.41 -18.38
CA LEU A 41 -5.59 -17.93 -18.36
C LEU A 41 -4.44 -17.32 -19.17
N ASN A 42 -3.58 -18.14 -19.81
CA ASN A 42 -2.40 -17.71 -20.56
C ASN A 42 -1.61 -16.61 -19.83
N LEU A 43 -1.07 -16.95 -18.66
CA LEU A 43 -0.15 -16.06 -17.95
C LEU A 43 1.12 -15.86 -18.78
N GLU A 44 1.34 -14.62 -19.21
CA GLU A 44 2.49 -14.25 -20.02
C GLU A 44 3.43 -13.36 -19.21
N ARG A 45 4.66 -13.82 -19.00
CA ARG A 45 5.71 -12.98 -18.39
C ARG A 45 5.99 -11.80 -19.31
N LEU A 46 5.89 -10.58 -18.80
CA LEU A 46 6.19 -9.39 -19.58
C LEU A 46 7.71 -9.23 -19.69
N ARG A 47 8.23 -9.17 -20.93
CA ARG A 47 9.68 -9.08 -21.19
C ARG A 47 10.21 -7.65 -21.19
N LYS A 48 9.33 -6.66 -21.38
CA LYS A 48 9.68 -5.24 -21.47
C LYS A 48 9.61 -4.52 -20.13
N THR A 49 9.20 -5.20 -19.06
CA THR A 49 9.13 -4.63 -17.72
C THR A 49 10.51 -4.59 -17.08
N ILE A 50 10.74 -3.55 -16.29
CA ILE A 50 11.95 -3.42 -15.48
C ILE A 50 12.02 -4.55 -14.44
N ASP A 51 10.88 -4.89 -13.85
CA ASP A 51 10.75 -5.99 -12.92
C ASP A 51 10.48 -7.32 -13.65
N PRO A 52 11.31 -8.36 -13.43
CA PRO A 52 11.19 -9.61 -14.15
C PRO A 52 10.02 -10.47 -13.63
N HIS A 53 9.42 -10.17 -12.47
CA HIS A 53 8.34 -10.96 -11.87
C HIS A 53 6.95 -10.46 -12.25
N VAL A 54 6.85 -9.58 -13.25
CA VAL A 54 5.58 -9.05 -13.74
C VAL A 54 5.01 -9.94 -14.85
N TYR A 55 3.76 -10.33 -14.66
CA TYR A 55 2.98 -11.14 -15.58
C TYR A 55 1.72 -10.39 -16.01
N SER A 56 1.31 -10.67 -17.24
CA SER A 56 0.02 -10.27 -17.80
C SER A 56 -0.88 -11.48 -17.91
N ALA A 57 -2.16 -11.29 -17.63
CA ALA A 57 -3.18 -12.28 -17.92
C ALA A 57 -4.35 -11.64 -18.67
N ARG A 58 -4.94 -12.43 -19.58
CA ARG A 58 -6.04 -11.97 -20.40
C ARG A 58 -7.36 -12.03 -19.64
N LEU A 59 -7.95 -10.86 -19.37
CA LEU A 59 -9.31 -10.78 -18.80
C LEU A 59 -10.39 -10.93 -19.89
N SER A 60 -10.19 -10.25 -21.02
CA SER A 60 -11.08 -10.32 -22.19
C SER A 60 -10.31 -9.95 -23.45
N GLN A 61 -11.00 -9.68 -24.56
CA GLN A 61 -10.32 -9.30 -25.79
C GLN A 61 -9.50 -8.02 -25.60
N GLY A 62 -10.12 -6.98 -25.00
CA GLY A 62 -9.53 -5.65 -24.85
C GLY A 62 -8.84 -5.35 -23.51
N TYR A 63 -9.08 -6.14 -22.46
CA TYR A 63 -8.51 -5.88 -21.12
C TYR A 63 -7.43 -6.88 -20.73
N ARG A 64 -6.46 -6.40 -19.94
CA ARG A 64 -5.39 -7.17 -19.32
C ARG A 64 -5.30 -6.86 -17.83
N VAL A 65 -4.94 -7.88 -17.08
CA VAL A 65 -4.63 -7.79 -15.66
C VAL A 65 -3.13 -7.96 -15.51
N ILE A 66 -2.52 -7.05 -14.77
CA ILE A 66 -1.11 -7.10 -14.41
C ILE A 66 -1.02 -7.65 -12.99
N LEU A 67 -0.13 -8.62 -12.82
CA LEU A 67 0.15 -9.23 -11.54
C LEU A 67 1.66 -9.43 -11.34
N VAL A 68 2.07 -9.50 -10.09
CA VAL A 68 3.43 -9.85 -9.69
C VAL A 68 3.40 -11.24 -9.09
N ARG A 69 4.31 -12.09 -9.57
CA ARG A 69 4.44 -13.49 -9.13
C ARG A 69 5.91 -13.90 -9.12
N PRO A 70 6.50 -14.16 -7.94
CA PRO A 70 7.80 -14.80 -7.84
C PRO A 70 7.76 -16.23 -8.40
N ASP A 71 8.84 -16.67 -9.05
CA ASP A 71 8.89 -17.98 -9.72
C ASP A 71 8.82 -19.16 -8.73
N ASN A 72 9.22 -18.95 -7.47
CA ASN A 72 9.34 -19.99 -6.44
C ASN A 72 8.32 -19.87 -5.29
N GLU A 73 7.33 -18.99 -5.40
CA GLU A 73 6.32 -18.76 -4.35
C GLU A 73 4.91 -18.85 -4.94
N ASP A 74 3.98 -19.45 -4.19
CA ASP A 74 2.57 -19.60 -4.58
C ASP A 74 1.76 -18.34 -4.19
N VAL A 75 2.22 -17.19 -4.67
CA VAL A 75 1.68 -15.87 -4.34
C VAL A 75 1.46 -15.04 -5.59
N PHE A 76 0.29 -14.40 -5.64
CA PHE A 76 -0.14 -13.58 -6.75
C PHE A 76 -0.66 -12.26 -6.23
N LEU A 77 0.06 -11.20 -6.54
CA LEU A 77 -0.35 -9.86 -6.24
C LEU A 77 -0.92 -9.21 -7.50
N LEU A 78 -2.21 -8.91 -7.51
CA LEU A 78 -2.83 -8.16 -8.59
C LEU A 78 -2.56 -6.68 -8.35
N VAL A 79 -1.99 -6.03 -9.36
CA VAL A 79 -1.49 -4.65 -9.22
C VAL A 79 -2.17 -3.67 -10.16
N TRP A 80 -2.69 -4.11 -11.30
CA TRP A 80 -3.40 -3.21 -12.23
C TRP A 80 -4.34 -3.98 -13.16
N VAL A 81 -5.40 -3.33 -13.63
CA VAL A 81 -6.26 -3.87 -14.68
C VAL A 81 -6.76 -2.76 -15.61
N ASP A 82 -6.51 -2.91 -16.91
CA ASP A 82 -6.85 -1.87 -17.88
C ASP A 82 -6.95 -2.43 -19.30
N HIS A 83 -7.23 -1.56 -20.26
CA HIS A 83 -7.03 -1.83 -21.67
C HIS A 83 -5.59 -2.28 -21.93
N HIS A 84 -5.44 -3.23 -22.85
CA HIS A 84 -4.17 -3.91 -23.14
C HIS A 84 -2.94 -2.99 -23.18
N ASP A 85 -2.98 -1.94 -24.01
CA ASP A 85 -1.81 -1.08 -24.22
C ASP A 85 -1.50 -0.22 -22.99
N GLU A 86 -2.53 0.28 -22.30
CA GLU A 86 -2.40 1.07 -21.07
C GLU A 86 -1.87 0.22 -19.92
N ALA A 87 -2.36 -1.00 -19.79
CA ALA A 87 -1.89 -1.96 -18.80
C ALA A 87 -0.39 -2.27 -18.98
N TYR A 88 0.07 -2.43 -20.22
CA TYR A 88 1.47 -2.69 -20.51
C TYR A 88 2.34 -1.47 -20.29
N ARG A 89 1.92 -0.30 -20.76
CA ARG A 89 2.65 0.96 -20.53
C ARG A 89 2.78 1.27 -19.04
N TRP A 90 1.73 1.02 -18.27
CA TRP A 90 1.75 1.13 -16.82
C TRP A 90 2.78 0.16 -16.22
N ALA A 91 2.75 -1.10 -16.61
CA ALA A 91 3.62 -2.15 -16.06
C ALA A 91 5.11 -1.96 -16.40
N GLU A 92 5.41 -1.47 -17.62
CA GLU A 92 6.79 -1.35 -18.12
C GLU A 92 7.71 -0.54 -17.19
N ARG A 93 7.15 0.46 -16.49
CA ARG A 93 7.91 1.38 -15.62
C ARG A 93 7.85 1.02 -14.14
N LYS A 94 7.19 -0.08 -13.75
CA LYS A 94 6.99 -0.44 -12.34
C LYS A 94 8.07 -1.38 -11.84
N ARG A 95 8.41 -1.22 -10.56
CA ARG A 95 9.32 -2.06 -9.78
C ARG A 95 8.60 -2.56 -8.54
N PHE A 96 8.86 -3.81 -8.15
CA PHE A 96 8.29 -4.45 -6.97
C PHE A 96 9.39 -5.16 -6.18
N ILE A 97 9.77 -4.62 -5.02
CA ILE A 97 10.86 -5.19 -4.22
C ILE A 97 10.43 -5.34 -2.76
N VAL A 98 10.77 -6.48 -2.17
CA VAL A 98 10.66 -6.67 -0.72
C VAL A 98 11.77 -5.92 -0.02
N ASN A 99 11.41 -4.91 0.77
CA ASN A 99 12.36 -4.21 1.61
C ASN A 99 12.71 -5.05 2.83
N GLN A 100 13.97 -5.47 2.92
CA GLN A 100 14.43 -6.37 3.98
C GLN A 100 14.58 -5.68 5.36
N THR A 101 14.56 -4.35 5.38
CA THR A 101 14.64 -3.52 6.59
C THR A 101 13.24 -3.27 7.17
N THR A 102 12.29 -2.82 6.35
CA THR A 102 10.93 -2.46 6.76
C THR A 102 9.91 -3.60 6.64
N GLY A 103 10.29 -4.69 5.96
CA GLY A 103 9.42 -5.84 5.69
C GLY A 103 8.26 -5.57 4.73
N THR A 104 8.21 -4.40 4.10
CA THR A 104 7.15 -4.03 3.15
C THR A 104 7.47 -4.54 1.76
N LEU A 105 6.42 -4.85 1.00
CA LEU A 105 6.53 -4.90 -0.45
C LEU A 105 6.42 -3.49 -1.00
N GLN A 106 7.52 -2.97 -1.52
CA GLN A 106 7.56 -1.64 -2.12
C GLN A 106 7.15 -1.72 -3.59
N MET A 107 6.33 -0.76 -4.02
CA MET A 107 5.99 -0.54 -5.42
C MET A 107 6.32 0.91 -5.78
N TRP A 108 7.02 1.14 -6.88
CA TRP A 108 7.32 2.49 -7.35
C TRP A 108 7.36 2.58 -8.87
N THR A 109 7.39 3.81 -9.37
CA THR A 109 7.53 4.10 -10.81
C THR A 109 8.96 4.51 -11.07
N SER A 110 9.73 3.69 -11.78
CA SER A 110 11.11 4.01 -12.08
C SER A 110 11.19 5.16 -13.09
N THR A 111 12.03 6.15 -12.79
CA THR A 111 12.28 7.31 -13.65
C THR A 111 13.55 7.14 -14.49
N ILE A 112 14.24 6.00 -14.40
CA ILE A 112 15.49 5.71 -15.15
C ILE A 112 15.25 5.73 -16.68
N VAL A 113 13.99 5.66 -17.13
CA VAL A 113 13.61 5.74 -18.55
C VAL A 113 13.50 7.18 -19.08
N GLU A 114 13.43 8.18 -18.21
CA GLU A 114 13.35 9.60 -18.58
C GLU A 114 14.45 10.39 -17.87
N VAL A 115 15.69 10.23 -18.35
CA VAL A 115 16.75 11.21 -18.12
C VAL A 115 16.64 12.27 -19.22
N GLU A 116 15.56 13.04 -19.22
CA GLU A 116 15.64 14.40 -19.72
C GLU A 116 15.81 15.28 -18.49
N ASP A 117 17.04 15.81 -18.35
CA ASP A 117 17.35 16.85 -17.39
C ASP A 117 16.31 17.97 -17.52
N PRO A 118 15.51 18.27 -16.48
CA PRO A 118 14.80 19.52 -16.47
C PRO A 118 15.87 20.61 -16.41
N THR A 119 16.00 21.34 -17.52
CA THR A 119 16.77 22.59 -17.61
C THR A 119 16.57 23.39 -16.31
N PRO A 120 17.64 23.75 -15.58
CA PRO A 120 17.49 24.36 -14.27
C PRO A 120 16.76 25.69 -14.41
N VAL A 121 15.52 25.75 -13.94
CA VAL A 121 14.84 27.02 -13.71
C VAL A 121 15.51 27.63 -12.49
N GLN A 122 16.52 28.48 -12.74
CA GLN A 122 17.15 29.32 -11.73
C GLN A 122 16.08 30.26 -11.16
N THR A 123 15.45 29.84 -10.07
CA THR A 123 14.69 30.71 -9.17
C THR A 123 15.46 30.75 -7.86
N ALA A 124 15.67 31.95 -7.33
CA ALA A 124 16.55 32.26 -6.21
C ALA A 124 16.18 31.59 -4.87
N VAL A 125 16.43 30.27 -4.75
CA VAL A 125 16.33 29.49 -3.48
C VAL A 125 17.69 28.88 -3.11
N GLU A 126 18.78 29.49 -3.56
CA GLU A 126 20.13 28.92 -3.52
C GLU A 126 20.81 28.95 -2.13
N GLN A 127 20.11 29.37 -1.08
CA GLN A 127 20.69 29.53 0.26
C GLN A 127 20.27 28.48 1.30
N GLN A 128 19.25 27.67 1.04
CA GLN A 128 18.86 26.62 1.98
C GLN A 128 19.46 25.26 1.59
N PRO A 129 19.99 24.49 2.55
CA PRO A 129 20.42 23.13 2.29
C PRO A 129 19.22 22.29 1.79
N PRO A 130 19.44 21.25 0.96
CA PRO A 130 18.41 20.29 0.61
C PRO A 130 17.69 19.73 1.84
N LEU A 131 16.40 19.40 1.72
CA LEU A 131 15.54 18.99 2.85
C LEU A 131 16.13 17.80 3.63
N PHE A 132 16.78 16.88 2.92
CA PHE A 132 17.31 15.65 3.48
C PHE A 132 18.83 15.67 3.69
N ALA A 133 19.45 16.87 3.68
CA ALA A 133 20.91 17.01 3.80
C ALA A 133 21.48 16.49 5.14
N ALA A 134 20.66 16.45 6.20
CA ALA A 134 21.07 15.99 7.53
C ALA A 134 21.20 14.46 7.67
N PHE A 135 20.66 13.68 6.73
CA PHE A 135 20.64 12.22 6.79
C PHE A 135 21.64 11.62 5.81
N THR A 136 22.33 10.54 6.17
CA THR A 136 23.22 9.81 5.24
C THR A 136 22.41 8.98 4.24
N ASP A 137 23.03 8.53 3.16
CA ASP A 137 22.35 7.67 2.18
C ASP A 137 21.91 6.36 2.84
N GLU A 138 22.74 5.80 3.72
CA GLU A 138 22.43 4.59 4.48
C GLU A 138 21.22 4.78 5.40
N GLN A 139 21.07 5.96 6.02
CA GLN A 139 19.89 6.27 6.84
C GLN A 139 18.62 6.33 5.97
N LEU A 140 18.69 6.99 4.81
CA LEU A 140 17.56 7.07 3.89
C LEU A 140 17.18 5.67 3.34
N GLU A 141 18.15 4.84 3.01
CA GLU A 141 17.93 3.46 2.60
C GLU A 141 17.35 2.59 3.73
N GLN A 142 17.74 2.82 4.99
CA GLN A 142 17.13 2.14 6.15
C GLN A 142 15.65 2.50 6.33
N LEU A 143 15.24 3.71 5.93
CA LEU A 143 13.84 4.11 5.81
C LEU A 143 13.19 3.64 4.50
N GLY A 144 13.88 2.80 3.73
CA GLY A 144 13.37 2.20 2.53
C GLY A 144 13.29 3.13 1.33
N VAL A 145 14.13 4.16 1.26
CA VAL A 145 14.37 4.88 0.01
C VAL A 145 15.09 3.95 -0.97
N PRO A 146 14.50 3.61 -2.13
CA PRO A 146 15.23 2.87 -3.17
C PRO A 146 16.45 3.67 -3.62
N SER A 147 17.58 3.00 -3.81
CA SER A 147 18.86 3.64 -4.18
C SER A 147 18.77 4.49 -5.45
N GLU A 148 17.90 4.12 -6.41
CA GLU A 148 17.64 4.90 -7.63
C GLU A 148 17.03 6.29 -7.36
N PHE A 149 16.40 6.50 -6.19
CA PHE A 149 15.85 7.79 -5.80
C PHE A 149 16.80 8.63 -4.95
N LEU A 150 17.94 8.12 -4.46
CA LEU A 150 18.87 8.91 -3.66
C LEU A 150 19.33 10.20 -4.39
N PRO A 151 19.70 10.19 -5.69
CA PRO A 151 20.05 11.41 -6.41
C PRO A 151 18.90 12.42 -6.51
N LEU A 152 17.64 11.95 -6.54
CA LEU A 152 16.47 12.82 -6.53
C LEU A 152 16.29 13.43 -5.14
N VAL A 153 16.25 12.60 -4.09
CA VAL A 153 16.07 13.01 -2.68
C VAL A 153 17.12 14.06 -2.28
N ARG A 154 18.37 13.91 -2.73
CA ARG A 154 19.47 14.85 -2.46
C ARG A 154 19.30 16.23 -3.11
N ARG A 155 18.44 16.37 -4.14
CA ARG A 155 18.20 17.63 -4.85
C ARG A 155 16.98 18.40 -4.35
N ILE A 156 16.07 17.72 -3.64
CA ILE A 156 14.82 18.30 -3.15
C ILE A 156 15.13 19.38 -2.11
N ARG A 157 14.62 20.59 -2.33
CA ARG A 157 14.86 21.75 -1.46
C ARG A 157 13.62 22.29 -0.76
N THR A 158 12.43 22.03 -1.29
CA THR A 158 11.18 22.59 -0.75
C THR A 158 10.14 21.50 -0.56
N LEU A 159 9.21 21.72 0.37
CA LEU A 159 8.11 20.79 0.63
C LEU A 159 7.20 20.64 -0.60
N ASP A 160 7.05 21.69 -1.41
CA ASP A 160 6.23 21.63 -2.61
C ASP A 160 6.90 20.79 -3.70
N ASP A 161 8.21 20.92 -3.89
CA ASP A 161 9.01 20.06 -4.78
C ASP A 161 8.95 18.60 -4.33
N PHE A 162 9.11 18.34 -3.03
CA PHE A 162 8.95 17.00 -2.45
C PHE A 162 7.59 16.37 -2.79
N LYS A 163 6.50 17.12 -2.60
CA LYS A 163 5.13 16.65 -2.85
C LYS A 163 4.87 16.27 -4.31
N LEU A 164 5.52 16.93 -5.27
CA LEU A 164 5.37 16.61 -6.69
C LEU A 164 5.83 15.19 -7.03
N HIS A 165 6.77 14.64 -6.26
CA HIS A 165 7.31 13.30 -6.49
C HIS A 165 6.49 12.18 -5.84
N LYS A 166 5.45 12.48 -5.05
CA LYS A 166 4.60 11.46 -4.42
C LYS A 166 4.15 10.32 -5.36
N PRO A 167 3.74 10.57 -6.64
CA PRO A 167 3.27 9.51 -7.53
C PRO A 167 4.33 8.48 -7.96
N ILE A 168 5.62 8.80 -7.82
CA ILE A 168 6.71 7.93 -8.27
C ILE A 168 7.37 7.14 -7.14
N PHE A 169 7.29 7.60 -5.89
CA PHE A 169 7.88 6.92 -4.73
C PHE A 169 7.03 5.72 -4.25
N PRO A 170 7.65 4.75 -3.54
CA PRO A 170 6.87 3.88 -2.66
C PRO A 170 6.11 4.69 -1.62
N ASN A 171 4.85 4.33 -1.36
CA ASN A 171 3.96 5.09 -0.49
C ASN A 171 4.51 5.24 0.93
N GLU A 172 5.04 4.16 1.49
CA GLU A 172 5.63 4.11 2.82
C GLU A 172 6.91 4.93 2.90
N THR A 173 7.76 4.87 1.88
CA THR A 173 8.98 5.68 1.79
C THR A 173 8.64 7.16 1.79
N TYR A 174 7.65 7.56 0.98
CA TYR A 174 7.19 8.95 0.95
C TYR A 174 6.68 9.38 2.35
N GLU A 175 5.91 8.52 3.03
CA GLU A 175 5.41 8.79 4.39
C GLU A 175 6.56 8.97 5.39
N TYR A 176 7.57 8.11 5.38
CA TYR A 176 8.72 8.23 6.28
C TYR A 176 9.53 9.50 6.01
N LEU A 177 9.73 9.85 4.73
CA LEU A 177 10.36 11.12 4.35
C LEU A 177 9.51 12.34 4.77
N ASP A 178 8.19 12.25 4.66
CA ASP A 178 7.24 13.30 5.09
C ASP A 178 7.31 13.53 6.61
N LEU A 179 7.47 12.45 7.40
CA LEU A 179 7.69 12.54 8.85
C LEU A 179 9.01 13.24 9.20
N LEU A 180 10.10 12.90 8.50
CA LEU A 180 11.41 13.56 8.72
C LEU A 180 11.34 15.07 8.44
N VAL A 181 10.73 15.48 7.32
CA VAL A 181 10.60 16.91 6.99
C VAL A 181 9.58 17.64 7.89
N SER A 182 8.69 16.89 8.54
CA SER A 182 7.80 17.40 9.58
C SER A 182 8.47 17.56 10.95
N GLY A 183 9.73 17.13 11.09
CA GLY A 183 10.56 17.34 12.27
C GLY A 183 10.71 16.13 13.20
N GLU A 184 10.21 14.96 12.82
CA GLU A 184 10.44 13.72 13.56
C GLU A 184 11.90 13.28 13.45
N SER A 185 12.48 12.72 14.52
CA SER A 185 13.87 12.24 14.49
C SER A 185 14.02 10.99 13.62
N PHE A 186 15.23 10.77 13.10
CA PHE A 186 15.56 9.55 12.35
C PHE A 186 15.23 8.29 13.16
N GLU A 187 15.58 8.28 14.45
CA GLU A 187 15.36 7.16 15.35
C GLU A 187 13.87 6.87 15.55
N GLU A 188 13.03 7.90 15.69
CA GLU A 188 11.58 7.75 15.83
C GLU A 188 10.92 7.22 14.55
N VAL A 189 11.31 7.75 13.40
CA VAL A 189 10.79 7.29 12.10
C VAL A 189 11.26 5.87 11.80
N LEU A 190 12.52 5.54 12.08
CA LEU A 190 13.04 4.18 11.91
C LEU A 190 12.34 3.21 12.84
N ALA A 191 12.13 3.58 14.11
CA ALA A 191 11.36 2.79 15.05
C ALA A 191 9.94 2.57 14.52
N PHE A 192 9.26 3.61 14.03
CA PHE A 192 7.94 3.49 13.42
C PHE A 192 7.91 2.54 12.20
N ALA A 193 8.92 2.63 11.33
CA ALA A 193 9.04 1.77 10.16
C ALA A 193 9.31 0.30 10.52
N GLN A 194 10.16 0.06 11.54
CA GLN A 194 10.57 -1.28 11.96
C GLN A 194 9.61 -1.94 12.93
N GLU A 195 8.91 -1.19 13.77
CA GLU A 195 8.00 -1.71 14.78
C GLU A 195 6.92 -2.61 14.18
N ILE A 196 6.52 -2.34 12.95
CA ILE A 196 5.57 -3.18 12.20
C ILE A 196 6.28 -4.39 11.57
N ALA A 197 7.56 -4.27 11.24
CA ALA A 197 8.38 -5.34 10.66
C ALA A 197 8.80 -6.40 11.70
N VAL A 198 8.87 -6.04 13.00
CA VAL A 198 9.34 -6.88 14.10
C VAL A 198 8.51 -8.15 14.28
N ASP A 199 7.21 -8.12 14.00
CA ASP A 199 6.34 -9.31 14.08
C ASP A 199 6.69 -10.38 13.03
N THR A 200 7.40 -10.02 11.96
CA THR A 200 7.67 -10.89 10.80
C THR A 200 9.07 -11.51 10.74
N LYS A 201 10.01 -11.14 11.63
CA LYS A 201 11.44 -11.48 11.42
C LYS A 201 12.03 -12.39 12.51
N PRO A 202 12.28 -13.68 12.22
CA PRO A 202 13.32 -14.44 12.91
C PRO A 202 14.69 -13.83 12.57
N LYS A 203 15.54 -13.57 13.57
CA LYS A 203 16.89 -13.00 13.36
C LYS A 203 17.66 -13.81 12.30
N GLY A 204 18.13 -13.14 11.25
CA GLY A 204 19.03 -13.71 10.23
C GLY A 204 18.35 -14.36 9.01
N LYS A 205 17.02 -14.27 8.85
CA LYS A 205 16.33 -14.71 7.62
C LYS A 205 15.90 -13.53 6.73
N THR A 206 15.98 -13.75 5.42
CA THR A 206 15.40 -12.88 4.39
C THR A 206 13.89 -13.01 4.38
N ILE A 207 13.19 -11.89 4.24
CA ILE A 207 11.73 -11.83 4.14
C ILE A 207 11.35 -12.25 2.72
N THR A 208 10.48 -13.27 2.61
CA THR A 208 9.95 -13.75 1.33
C THR A 208 8.91 -12.80 0.76
N PHE A 209 8.56 -12.96 -0.51
CA PHE A 209 7.51 -12.14 -1.11
C PHE A 209 6.15 -12.40 -0.45
N ALA A 210 5.84 -13.66 -0.13
CA ALA A 210 4.66 -14.06 0.60
C ALA A 210 4.56 -13.40 1.98
N GLU A 211 5.65 -13.41 2.73
CA GLU A 211 5.74 -12.77 4.05
C GLU A 211 5.54 -11.26 3.92
N ALA A 212 6.16 -10.63 2.93
CA ALA A 212 6.01 -9.20 2.69
C ALA A 212 4.57 -8.82 2.33
N VAL A 213 3.93 -9.54 1.40
CA VAL A 213 2.55 -9.31 0.96
C VAL A 213 1.53 -9.49 2.09
N THR A 214 1.80 -10.42 3.01
CA THR A 214 0.91 -10.73 4.14
C THR A 214 1.25 -9.97 5.42
N SER A 215 2.34 -9.19 5.41
CA SER A 215 2.76 -8.42 6.58
C SER A 215 1.73 -7.35 6.96
N LEU A 216 1.69 -7.03 8.26
CA LEU A 216 0.87 -5.93 8.77
C LEU A 216 1.24 -4.58 8.12
N ASN A 217 2.50 -4.40 7.73
CA ASN A 217 2.95 -3.15 7.13
C ASN A 217 2.40 -2.98 5.70
N SER A 218 2.40 -4.07 4.93
CA SER A 218 1.80 -4.08 3.58
C SER A 218 0.28 -3.92 3.59
N SER A 219 -0.40 -4.20 4.71
CA SER A 219 -1.87 -4.06 4.81
C SER A 219 -2.41 -2.64 4.58
N ARG A 220 -1.51 -1.63 4.57
CA ARG A 220 -1.81 -0.23 4.17
C ARG A 220 -2.28 -0.11 2.73
N THR A 221 -1.69 -0.90 1.84
CA THR A 221 -1.84 -0.77 0.37
C THR A 221 -2.16 -2.11 -0.30
N ILE A 222 -2.10 -3.21 0.45
CA ILE A 222 -2.32 -4.58 -0.04
C ILE A 222 -3.38 -5.27 0.81
N THR A 223 -4.40 -5.81 0.16
CA THR A 223 -5.46 -6.59 0.80
C THR A 223 -5.37 -8.06 0.38
N VAL A 224 -5.20 -8.96 1.36
CA VAL A 224 -5.16 -10.41 1.10
C VAL A 224 -6.57 -10.99 1.05
N VAL A 225 -6.86 -11.77 0.02
CA VAL A 225 -8.18 -12.37 -0.18
C VAL A 225 -8.29 -13.68 0.61
N THR A 226 -8.98 -13.62 1.75
CA THR A 226 -9.10 -14.76 2.68
C THR A 226 -10.34 -15.64 2.45
N SER A 227 -11.40 -15.11 1.84
CA SER A 227 -12.62 -15.86 1.53
C SER A 227 -13.44 -15.19 0.43
N ASP A 228 -14.39 -15.92 -0.16
CA ASP A 228 -15.30 -15.41 -1.19
C ASP A 228 -16.14 -14.23 -0.66
N LYS A 229 -16.58 -14.31 0.60
CA LYS A 229 -17.34 -13.23 1.26
C LYS A 229 -16.50 -11.97 1.39
N VAL A 230 -15.25 -12.11 1.83
CA VAL A 230 -14.30 -10.99 1.94
C VAL A 230 -14.01 -10.41 0.56
N LEU A 231 -13.82 -11.25 -0.47
CA LEU A 231 -13.64 -10.80 -1.83
C LEU A 231 -14.84 -10.01 -2.36
N ASP A 232 -16.06 -10.50 -2.12
CA ASP A 232 -17.31 -9.79 -2.44
C ASP A 232 -17.37 -8.41 -1.79
N GLU A 233 -16.98 -8.31 -0.51
CA GLU A 233 -16.96 -7.05 0.23
C GLU A 233 -15.90 -6.09 -0.33
N ILE A 234 -14.68 -6.59 -0.62
CA ILE A 234 -13.59 -5.80 -1.21
C ILE A 234 -14.01 -5.21 -2.56
N LEU A 235 -14.61 -6.02 -3.44
CA LEU A 235 -14.94 -5.59 -4.80
C LEU A 235 -16.22 -4.74 -4.88
N LYS A 236 -17.11 -4.76 -3.87
CA LYS A 236 -18.35 -3.96 -3.85
C LYS A 236 -18.11 -2.51 -3.45
N GLU A 237 -17.19 -2.29 -2.51
CA GLU A 237 -16.82 -0.96 -2.03
C GLU A 237 -15.30 -0.77 -2.12
N PRO A 238 -14.71 -0.72 -3.34
CA PRO A 238 -13.25 -0.69 -3.50
C PRO A 238 -12.59 0.52 -2.81
N LEU A 239 -13.32 1.63 -2.63
CA LEU A 239 -12.77 2.90 -2.13
C LEU A 239 -13.32 3.34 -0.76
N ASP A 240 -14.60 3.07 -0.47
CA ASP A 240 -15.30 3.71 0.66
C ASP A 240 -15.08 3.00 2.00
N ARG A 241 -14.68 1.72 2.00
CA ARG A 241 -14.58 0.90 3.23
C ARG A 241 -13.16 0.66 3.73
N TRP A 242 -12.17 0.67 2.85
CA TRP A 242 -10.81 0.19 3.17
C TRP A 242 -9.83 1.31 3.55
N ARG A 243 -10.21 2.58 3.37
CA ARG A 243 -9.36 3.75 3.66
C ARG A 243 -9.34 4.20 5.12
N VAL A 244 -9.83 3.38 6.05
CA VAL A 244 -9.60 3.61 7.49
C VAL A 244 -8.44 2.72 7.93
N PHE A 245 -7.23 3.10 7.53
CA PHE A 245 -6.02 2.44 8.03
C PHE A 245 -5.74 2.95 9.45
N LEU A 246 -5.99 2.09 10.42
CA LEU A 246 -5.44 2.25 11.76
C LEU A 246 -4.05 1.61 11.76
N HIS A 247 -3.04 2.35 12.22
CA HIS A 247 -1.72 1.78 12.48
C HIS A 247 -1.85 0.52 13.33
N PRO A 248 -1.05 -0.56 13.15
CA PRO A 248 -1.21 -1.81 13.89
C PRO A 248 -1.39 -1.65 15.41
N ARG A 249 -0.65 -0.74 16.06
CA ARG A 249 -0.90 -0.35 17.47
C ARG A 249 -2.27 0.26 17.74
N GLN A 250 -2.75 1.12 16.85
CA GLN A 250 -4.10 1.69 16.93
C GLN A 250 -5.15 0.60 16.72
N ARG A 251 -4.90 -0.34 15.81
CA ARG A 251 -5.77 -1.49 15.55
C ARG A 251 -5.84 -2.42 16.76
N GLU A 252 -4.71 -2.79 17.36
CA GLU A 252 -4.70 -3.56 18.61
C GLU A 252 -5.50 -2.85 19.70
N THR A 253 -5.35 -1.53 19.79
CA THR A 253 -6.10 -0.70 20.74
C THR A 253 -7.60 -0.67 20.40
N VAL A 254 -8.00 -0.68 19.13
CA VAL A 254 -9.42 -0.61 18.72
C VAL A 254 -10.11 -1.98 18.76
N GLU A 255 -9.40 -3.06 18.43
CA GLU A 255 -9.94 -4.42 18.38
C GLU A 255 -9.92 -5.13 19.74
N ARG A 256 -9.18 -4.61 20.73
CA ARG A 256 -9.14 -5.17 22.08
C ARG A 256 -10.45 -4.94 22.83
N SER A 257 -10.89 -5.97 23.54
CA SER A 257 -12.03 -5.87 24.45
C SER A 257 -11.59 -5.28 25.80
N TYR A 258 -12.17 -4.14 26.18
CA TYR A 258 -11.94 -3.49 27.47
C TYR A 258 -13.13 -3.65 28.42
N ARG A 259 -12.85 -3.79 29.71
CA ARG A 259 -13.87 -3.85 30.77
C ARG A 259 -14.20 -2.45 31.28
N GLY A 260 -14.66 -1.56 30.39
CA GLY A 260 -15.05 -0.18 30.72
C GLY A 260 -14.50 0.86 29.74
N PRO A 261 -14.77 2.16 29.98
CA PRO A 261 -14.29 3.24 29.13
C PRO A 261 -12.77 3.32 29.13
N VAL A 262 -12.17 3.50 27.96
CA VAL A 262 -10.71 3.62 27.80
C VAL A 262 -10.37 4.92 27.09
N ARG A 263 -9.37 5.61 27.63
CA ARG A 263 -8.82 6.85 27.06
C ARG A 263 -7.51 6.53 26.35
N VAL A 264 -7.45 6.84 25.06
CA VAL A 264 -6.25 6.71 24.24
C VAL A 264 -5.60 8.09 24.09
N LEU A 265 -4.31 8.19 24.42
CA LEU A 265 -3.52 9.43 24.32
C LEU A 265 -2.44 9.26 23.25
N GLY A 266 -1.92 10.37 22.73
CA GLY A 266 -0.69 10.39 21.91
C GLY A 266 -0.35 11.80 21.43
N GLY A 267 0.80 11.96 20.75
CA GLY A 267 1.32 13.25 20.27
C GLY A 267 0.41 14.01 19.29
N ALA A 268 0.64 15.31 19.13
CA ALA A 268 -0.09 16.14 18.17
C ALA A 268 0.12 15.64 16.73
N GLY A 269 -0.88 15.76 15.86
CA GLY A 269 -0.77 15.41 14.43
C GLY A 269 -1.07 13.94 14.04
N THR A 270 -1.13 12.98 14.98
CA THR A 270 -1.27 11.55 14.60
C THR A 270 -2.71 11.09 14.24
N GLY A 271 -3.61 12.00 13.84
CA GLY A 271 -4.97 11.63 13.39
C GLY A 271 -5.85 10.91 14.42
N LYS A 272 -5.65 11.16 15.73
CA LYS A 272 -6.46 10.51 16.78
C LYS A 272 -7.90 11.03 16.76
N THR A 273 -8.85 10.12 16.58
CA THR A 273 -10.27 10.34 16.84
C THR A 273 -10.61 9.79 18.23
N VAL A 274 -11.23 10.59 19.10
CA VAL A 274 -11.67 10.14 20.43
C VAL A 274 -12.92 9.28 20.26
N VAL A 275 -12.82 7.98 20.54
CA VAL A 275 -13.98 7.07 20.55
C VAL A 275 -14.41 6.83 21.99
N ALA A 276 -15.61 7.27 22.36
CA ALA A 276 -16.23 6.88 23.62
C ALA A 276 -17.01 5.58 23.41
N SER A 277 -16.51 4.47 23.96
CA SER A 277 -17.27 3.21 24.06
C SER A 277 -17.86 3.11 25.47
N GLY A 278 -19.19 3.09 25.57
CA GLY A 278 -19.91 2.87 26.81
C GLY A 278 -21.05 1.87 26.58
N THR A 279 -21.13 0.85 27.43
CA THR A 279 -22.33 0.03 27.54
C THR A 279 -23.38 0.84 28.28
N LEU A 280 -24.45 1.26 27.61
CA LEU A 280 -25.61 1.85 28.30
C LEU A 280 -26.23 0.78 29.21
N PRO A 281 -26.33 1.00 30.54
CA PRO A 281 -27.04 0.08 31.40
C PRO A 281 -28.54 0.31 31.21
N GLY A 282 -29.21 -0.68 30.62
CA GLY A 282 -30.67 -0.78 30.61
C GLY A 282 -31.38 -0.05 29.46
N SER A 283 -31.61 -0.77 28.35
CA SER A 283 -32.80 -0.55 27.53
C SER A 283 -33.11 -1.84 26.77
N GLY A 284 -34.33 -2.33 26.94
CA GLY A 284 -34.82 -3.56 26.33
C GLY A 284 -34.74 -3.57 24.81
N SER A 285 -34.89 -4.77 24.27
CA SER A 285 -35.00 -5.10 22.86
C SER A 285 -35.80 -4.07 22.06
N VAL A 286 -35.13 -3.37 21.15
CA VAL A 286 -35.78 -2.70 20.01
C VAL A 286 -35.79 -3.70 18.85
N PRO A 287 -36.96 -4.12 18.32
CA PRO A 287 -37.01 -4.99 17.16
C PRO A 287 -36.51 -4.24 15.93
N GLY A 288 -35.52 -4.79 15.22
CA GLY A 288 -35.07 -4.27 13.92
C GLY A 288 -33.58 -3.93 13.77
N PHE A 289 -32.76 -4.06 14.82
CA PHE A 289 -31.30 -3.88 14.72
C PHE A 289 -30.57 -5.22 14.73
N GLU A 290 -30.29 -5.76 13.54
CA GLU A 290 -29.23 -6.76 13.39
C GLU A 290 -27.88 -6.10 13.66
N ARG A 291 -27.04 -6.76 14.49
CA ARG A 291 -25.62 -6.40 14.65
C ARG A 291 -24.90 -6.53 13.31
N LYS A 292 -24.88 -5.46 12.52
CA LYS A 292 -23.82 -5.23 11.55
C LYS A 292 -22.60 -4.76 12.34
N GLY A 293 -21.44 -5.34 12.05
CA GLY A 293 -20.16 -4.97 12.69
C GLY A 293 -19.89 -3.46 12.60
N PRO A 294 -18.89 -2.94 13.33
CA PRO A 294 -18.76 -1.51 13.54
C PRO A 294 -18.57 -0.80 12.19
N VAL A 295 -19.59 -0.02 11.81
CA VAL A 295 -19.51 0.93 10.70
C VAL A 295 -18.95 2.22 11.29
N TYR A 296 -17.71 2.53 10.96
CA TYR A 296 -17.08 3.78 11.37
C TYR A 296 -17.37 4.85 10.31
N HIS A 297 -18.30 5.76 10.60
CA HIS A 297 -18.49 6.97 9.81
C HIS A 297 -17.55 8.06 10.35
N LEU A 298 -16.54 8.44 9.55
CA LEU A 298 -15.68 9.58 9.83
C LEU A 298 -16.34 10.85 9.28
N TYR A 299 -16.91 11.68 10.17
CA TYR A 299 -17.22 13.06 9.84
C TYR A 299 -16.01 13.91 10.22
N GLY A 300 -15.32 14.46 9.23
CA GLY A 300 -14.24 15.42 9.45
C GLY A 300 -14.81 16.73 9.98
N HIS A 301 -14.51 17.07 11.22
CA HIS A 301 -14.77 18.40 11.76
C HIS A 301 -13.51 19.26 11.60
N SER A 302 -13.50 20.11 10.56
CA SER A 302 -12.58 21.24 10.51
C SER A 302 -13.04 22.26 11.55
N GLY A 303 -12.27 22.39 12.63
CA GLY A 303 -12.49 23.38 13.68
C GLY A 303 -11.30 24.33 13.77
N LYS A 304 -11.47 25.46 13.07
CA LYS A 304 -10.87 26.80 13.19
C LYS A 304 -9.44 26.95 13.73
#